data_AF-A0A4Q8LAW0-F1
#
_entry.id   AF-A0A4Q8LAW0-F1
#
_cell.length_a   1.000
_cell.length_b   1.000
_cell.length_c   1.000
_cell.angle_alpha   90.00
_cell.angle_beta   90.00
_cell.angle_gamma   90.00
#
_symmetry.space_group_name_H-M   'P 1'
#
loop_
_entity.id
_entity.type
_entity.pdbx_description
1 polymer ?
#
loop_
_entity_poly.entity_id
_entity_poly.type
_entity_poly.pdbx_seq_one_letter_code
_entity_poly.pdbx_strand_id
1 'polypeptide(L)'
;MADPNRMPSDPSHPDHALYQQLLRGVEGLHRWQGDQNANVAAALYAQVKADPRFPEQISQVVLGDPSAKVPSVFATYTPPYGADPMRASAPTSSAQTPAADSLRPFALPASQVDKDGMLTAPEIRNARVTALEHGALTSPEAIVMHRTESSTAKSTLDGYNAGGQPAGAHFLIDKDGTIYQTASLDHQTWHVGKIRSRGAEEGTLIEPDKTWHAQTGFKPTAINSHENANPYPIRYPNNSDSIGIEVVGAYNATTKTWDAPTAEQTASIHRLVGVLQQQYGLDNHDIYKHDTISYKTAGEGDGLYVPGAAAAGGVQQPAGPTR
;
A
#
# COMPACT_ATOMS: atom_id res chain seq x y z
N MET A 1 -1.73 -25.51 18.93
CA MET A 1 -1.40 -24.09 19.19
C MET A 1 -2.19 -23.30 18.16
N ALA A 2 -2.87 -22.22 18.55
CA ALA A 2 -3.56 -21.37 17.57
C ALA A 2 -2.54 -20.90 16.52
N ASP A 3 -2.94 -20.91 15.26
CA ASP A 3 -2.13 -20.37 14.17
C ASP A 3 -1.83 -18.91 14.51
N PRO A 4 -0.56 -18.49 14.69
CA PRO A 4 -0.22 -17.11 15.03
C PRO A 4 -0.48 -16.14 13.87
N ASN A 5 -0.92 -16.64 12.72
CA ASN A 5 -1.22 -15.85 11.56
C ASN A 5 -2.58 -15.15 11.70
N ARG A 6 -2.58 -13.85 11.41
CA ARG A 6 -3.77 -13.03 11.28
C ARG A 6 -4.43 -13.37 9.95
N MET A 7 -5.68 -13.82 10.00
CA MET A 7 -6.49 -14.04 8.81
C MET A 7 -7.30 -12.76 8.51
N PRO A 8 -7.78 -12.52 7.29
CA PRO A 8 -8.70 -11.41 7.01
C PRO A 8 -9.94 -11.32 7.91
N SER A 9 -10.37 -12.44 8.52
CA SER A 9 -11.44 -12.45 9.52
C SER A 9 -11.03 -11.94 10.91
N ASP A 10 -9.73 -11.78 11.19
CA ASP A 10 -9.16 -11.26 12.43
C ASP A 10 -9.19 -9.70 12.42
N PRO A 11 -9.66 -9.03 13.49
CA PRO A 11 -9.68 -7.57 13.58
C PRO A 11 -8.32 -6.88 13.42
N SER A 12 -7.23 -7.60 13.66
CA SER A 12 -5.86 -7.08 13.50
C SER A 12 -5.32 -7.21 12.08
N HIS A 13 -6.03 -7.84 11.16
CA HIS A 13 -5.62 -7.94 9.76
C HIS A 13 -5.96 -6.63 9.00
N PRO A 14 -5.07 -6.12 8.12
CA PRO A 14 -5.33 -4.90 7.33
C PRO A 14 -6.65 -4.96 6.55
N ASP A 15 -6.88 -6.05 5.80
CA ASP A 15 -8.11 -6.24 5.03
C ASP A 15 -9.37 -6.59 5.86
N HIS A 16 -9.32 -6.52 7.19
CA HIS A 16 -10.48 -6.88 8.01
C HIS A 16 -11.72 -6.08 7.65
N ALA A 17 -11.56 -4.78 7.39
CA ALA A 17 -12.66 -3.91 6.99
C ALA A 17 -13.32 -4.38 5.69
N LEU A 18 -12.52 -4.76 4.68
CA LEU A 18 -13.01 -5.30 3.41
C LEU A 18 -13.74 -6.63 3.62
N TYR A 19 -13.15 -7.57 4.37
CA TYR A 19 -13.80 -8.84 4.69
C TYR A 19 -15.15 -8.64 5.39
N GLN A 20 -15.20 -7.71 6.36
CA GLN A 20 -16.43 -7.39 7.08
C GLN A 20 -17.49 -6.72 6.20
N GLN A 21 -17.11 -5.88 5.22
CA GLN A 21 -18.06 -5.35 4.22
C GLN A 21 -18.70 -6.48 3.41
N LEU A 22 -17.90 -7.44 2.95
CA LEU A 22 -18.38 -8.60 2.20
C LEU A 22 -19.28 -9.49 3.05
N LEU A 23 -18.89 -9.78 4.29
CA LEU A 23 -19.67 -10.59 5.22
C LEU A 23 -21.05 -9.99 5.47
N ARG A 24 -21.12 -8.70 5.83
CA ARG A 24 -22.40 -7.99 6.01
C ARG A 24 -23.25 -8.01 4.74
N GLY A 25 -22.61 -7.86 3.58
CA GLY A 25 -23.29 -7.95 2.29
C GLY A 25 -23.92 -9.32 2.05
N VAL A 26 -23.20 -10.41 2.35
CA VAL A 26 -23.71 -11.79 2.25
C VAL A 26 -24.84 -12.05 3.25
N GLU A 27 -24.69 -11.60 4.50
CA GLU A 27 -25.73 -11.72 5.53
C GLU A 27 -27.04 -11.03 5.12
N GLY A 28 -26.93 -9.86 4.49
CA GLY A 28 -28.05 -9.09 3.95
C GLY A 28 -28.81 -9.78 2.79
N LEU A 29 -28.22 -10.82 2.17
CA LEU A 29 -28.93 -11.63 1.18
C LEU A 29 -29.94 -12.59 1.83
N HIS A 30 -29.85 -12.81 3.15
CA HIS A 30 -30.72 -13.71 3.91
C HIS A 30 -30.85 -15.13 3.32
N ARG A 31 -29.81 -15.60 2.62
CA ARG A 31 -29.78 -16.91 1.95
C ARG A 31 -29.10 -18.02 2.76
N TRP A 32 -28.17 -17.65 3.63
CA TRP A 32 -27.43 -18.57 4.49
C TRP A 32 -27.43 -18.09 5.94
N GLN A 33 -26.92 -18.92 6.85
CA GLN A 33 -26.84 -18.64 8.28
C GLN A 33 -25.50 -19.11 8.85
N GLY A 34 -25.03 -18.46 9.91
CA GLY A 34 -23.80 -18.84 10.63
C GLY A 34 -22.60 -18.96 9.69
N ASP A 35 -21.84 -20.05 9.84
CA ASP A 35 -20.60 -20.32 9.11
C ASP A 35 -20.78 -20.26 7.59
N GLN A 36 -21.96 -20.59 7.06
CA GLN A 36 -22.22 -20.52 5.62
C GLN A 36 -22.13 -19.09 5.06
N ASN A 37 -22.50 -18.06 5.84
CA ASN A 37 -22.29 -16.67 5.45
C ASN A 37 -20.79 -16.35 5.37
N ALA A 38 -20.02 -16.75 6.39
CA ALA A 38 -18.58 -16.54 6.44
C ALA A 38 -17.85 -17.26 5.30
N ASN A 39 -18.29 -18.47 4.94
CA ASN A 39 -17.75 -19.28 3.84
C ASN A 39 -17.92 -18.59 2.49
N VAL A 40 -19.13 -18.10 2.19
CA VAL A 40 -19.39 -17.36 0.93
C VAL A 40 -18.62 -16.04 0.90
N ALA A 41 -18.60 -15.29 2.01
CA ALA A 41 -17.87 -14.04 2.12
C ALA A 41 -16.36 -14.23 1.91
N ALA A 42 -15.78 -15.29 2.49
CA ALA A 42 -14.37 -15.63 2.33
C ALA A 42 -14.03 -16.01 0.88
N ALA A 43 -14.89 -16.79 0.22
CA ALA A 43 -14.72 -17.11 -1.19
C ALA A 43 -14.81 -15.85 -2.07
N LEU A 44 -15.72 -14.92 -1.74
CA LEU A 44 -15.87 -13.67 -2.47
C LEU A 44 -14.68 -12.73 -2.26
N TYR A 45 -14.17 -12.64 -1.03
CA TYR A 45 -12.94 -11.92 -0.69
C TYR A 45 -11.75 -12.41 -1.52
N ALA A 46 -11.57 -13.74 -1.62
CA ALA A 46 -10.50 -14.32 -2.41
C ALA A 46 -10.60 -13.94 -3.91
N GLN A 47 -11.81 -13.77 -4.44
CA GLN A 47 -12.02 -13.32 -5.82
C GLN A 47 -11.79 -11.82 -5.99
N VAL A 48 -12.11 -11.00 -4.99
CA VAL A 48 -11.77 -9.57 -4.98
C VAL A 48 -10.26 -9.39 -4.99
N LYS A 49 -9.52 -10.05 -4.09
CA LYS A 49 -8.06 -9.94 -4.00
C LYS A 49 -7.31 -10.58 -5.18
N ALA A 50 -7.98 -11.41 -5.99
CA ALA A 50 -7.39 -11.99 -7.19
C ALA A 50 -7.29 -11.00 -8.36
N ASP A 51 -8.06 -9.90 -8.37
CA ASP A 51 -7.91 -8.80 -9.33
C ASP A 51 -7.19 -7.63 -8.65
N PRO A 52 -5.91 -7.37 -8.96
CA PRO A 52 -5.12 -6.30 -8.33
C PRO A 52 -5.62 -4.89 -8.68
N ARG A 53 -6.66 -4.76 -9.49
CA ARG A 53 -7.31 -3.46 -9.79
C ARG A 53 -8.59 -3.26 -8.99
N PHE A 54 -9.10 -4.29 -8.32
CA PHE A 54 -10.34 -4.21 -7.56
C PHE A 54 -10.08 -3.41 -6.28
N PRO A 55 -10.81 -2.31 -6.03
CA PRO A 55 -10.59 -1.50 -4.84
C PRO A 55 -11.04 -2.21 -3.56
N GLU A 56 -10.47 -1.84 -2.42
CA GLU A 56 -10.90 -2.33 -1.10
C GLU A 56 -12.23 -1.72 -0.61
N GLN A 57 -13.07 -1.33 -1.57
CA GLN A 57 -14.38 -0.76 -1.37
C GLN A 57 -15.42 -1.52 -2.18
N ILE A 58 -16.47 -1.99 -1.52
CA ILE A 58 -17.59 -2.69 -2.15
C ILE A 58 -18.81 -1.80 -2.17
N SER A 59 -19.44 -1.63 -3.34
CA SER A 59 -20.71 -0.89 -3.45
C SER A 59 -21.90 -1.74 -2.99
N GLN A 60 -21.91 -3.03 -3.35
CA GLN A 60 -22.98 -3.96 -2.97
C GLN A 60 -22.51 -5.42 -3.13
N VAL A 61 -23.17 -6.30 -2.40
CA VAL A 61 -23.15 -7.75 -2.62
C VAL A 61 -24.54 -8.16 -3.10
N VAL A 62 -24.61 -8.88 -4.23
CA VAL A 62 -25.87 -9.26 -4.86
C VAL A 62 -25.89 -10.74 -5.24
N LEU A 63 -27.08 -11.34 -5.22
CA LEU A 63 -27.31 -12.70 -5.69
C LEU A 63 -27.56 -12.69 -7.20
N GLY A 64 -26.87 -13.56 -7.93
CA GLY A 64 -27.11 -13.77 -9.36
C GLY A 64 -28.34 -14.61 -9.67
N ASP A 65 -28.57 -14.83 -10.96
CA ASP A 65 -29.63 -15.72 -11.45
C ASP A 65 -29.44 -17.15 -10.92
N PRO A 66 -30.40 -17.69 -10.14
CA PRO A 66 -30.31 -19.05 -9.62
C PRO A 66 -30.38 -20.14 -10.69
N SER A 67 -30.82 -19.81 -11.91
CA SER A 67 -30.88 -20.73 -13.05
C SER A 67 -29.61 -20.72 -13.91
N ALA A 68 -28.67 -19.82 -13.62
CA ALA A 68 -27.38 -19.81 -14.30
C ALA A 68 -26.65 -21.15 -14.15
N LYS A 69 -25.81 -21.50 -15.14
CA LYS A 69 -24.99 -22.73 -15.10
C LYS A 69 -24.18 -22.87 -13.80
N VAL A 70 -23.72 -21.74 -13.26
CA VAL A 70 -23.07 -21.65 -11.95
C VAL A 70 -23.74 -20.51 -11.18
N PRO A 71 -24.75 -20.82 -10.33
CA PRO A 71 -25.40 -19.81 -9.50
C PRO A 71 -24.38 -19.19 -8.55
N SER A 72 -24.27 -17.86 -8.57
CA SER A 72 -23.16 -17.13 -7.94
C SER A 72 -23.63 -15.91 -7.15
N VAL A 73 -22.81 -15.50 -6.18
CA VAL A 73 -22.88 -14.22 -5.49
C VAL A 73 -21.84 -13.30 -6.07
N PHE A 74 -22.17 -12.01 -6.20
CA PHE A 74 -21.30 -11.00 -6.78
C PHE A 74 -21.02 -9.89 -5.77
N ALA A 75 -19.75 -9.55 -5.58
CA ALA A 75 -19.33 -8.28 -5.02
C ALA A 75 -19.14 -7.31 -6.18
N THR A 76 -19.74 -6.13 -6.11
CA THR A 76 -19.61 -5.12 -7.18
C THR A 76 -19.08 -3.82 -6.63
N TYR A 77 -18.29 -3.13 -7.43
CA TYR A 77 -17.88 -1.75 -7.21
C TYR A 77 -18.35 -0.90 -8.39
N THR A 78 -19.01 0.23 -8.10
CA THR A 78 -19.50 1.19 -9.09
C THR A 78 -18.61 2.43 -9.07
N PRO A 79 -17.80 2.66 -10.12
CA PRO A 79 -16.93 3.82 -10.20
C PRO A 79 -17.71 5.14 -10.37
N PRO A 80 -17.24 6.28 -9.82
CA PRO A 80 -17.92 7.58 -9.87
C PRO A 80 -18.01 8.21 -11.27
N TYR A 81 -17.17 7.81 -12.23
CA TYR A 81 -17.07 8.46 -13.55
C TYR A 81 -17.69 7.68 -14.72
N GLY A 82 -18.73 6.88 -14.45
CA GLY A 82 -19.45 6.14 -15.50
C GLY A 82 -18.61 5.04 -16.18
N ALA A 83 -17.52 4.63 -15.53
CA ALA A 83 -16.78 3.44 -15.91
C ALA A 83 -17.65 2.18 -15.68
N ASP A 84 -17.33 1.11 -16.40
CA ASP A 84 -18.01 -0.17 -16.21
C ASP A 84 -17.84 -0.64 -14.76
N PRO A 85 -18.93 -1.07 -14.08
CA PRO A 85 -18.83 -1.64 -12.75
C PRO A 85 -17.87 -2.83 -12.71
N MET A 86 -17.02 -2.85 -11.69
CA MET A 86 -16.19 -4.02 -11.42
C MET A 86 -17.00 -5.06 -10.68
N ARG A 87 -16.76 -6.34 -10.95
CA ARG A 87 -17.40 -7.44 -10.22
C ARG A 87 -16.46 -8.60 -9.98
N ALA A 88 -16.52 -9.15 -8.77
CA ALA A 88 -15.94 -10.42 -8.40
C ALA A 88 -17.08 -11.39 -8.07
N SER A 89 -16.93 -12.69 -8.37
CA SER A 89 -18.01 -13.66 -8.19
C SER A 89 -17.56 -14.94 -7.51
N ALA A 90 -18.31 -15.39 -6.53
CA ALA A 90 -18.12 -16.68 -5.89
C ALA A 90 -19.37 -17.57 -6.12
N PRO A 91 -19.20 -18.87 -6.45
CA PRO A 91 -20.33 -19.79 -6.53
C PRO A 91 -21.10 -19.85 -5.21
N THR A 92 -22.43 -19.97 -5.29
CA THR A 92 -23.30 -20.19 -4.11
C THR A 92 -22.95 -21.48 -3.35
N SER A 93 -22.36 -22.46 -4.03
CA SER A 93 -21.86 -23.70 -3.42
C SER A 93 -20.67 -23.48 -2.49
N SER A 94 -19.97 -22.34 -2.57
CA SER A 94 -18.87 -21.99 -1.66
C SER A 94 -19.31 -21.93 -0.20
N ALA A 95 -20.62 -21.85 0.08
CA ALA A 95 -21.18 -22.01 1.42
C ALA A 95 -20.76 -23.31 2.13
N GLN A 96 -20.32 -24.33 1.37
CA GLN A 96 -19.85 -25.62 1.90
C GLN A 96 -18.32 -25.69 2.10
N THR A 97 -17.57 -24.66 1.69
CA THR A 97 -16.12 -24.58 1.87
C THR A 97 -15.82 -23.73 3.10
N PRO A 98 -15.16 -24.27 4.15
CA PRO A 98 -14.81 -23.48 5.34
C PRO A 98 -14.08 -22.18 4.99
N ALA A 99 -14.48 -21.08 5.64
CA ALA A 99 -13.91 -19.75 5.41
C ALA A 99 -12.39 -19.74 5.53
N ALA A 100 -11.85 -20.46 6.53
CA ALA A 100 -10.42 -20.58 6.75
C ALA A 100 -9.66 -21.09 5.50
N ASP A 101 -10.23 -22.00 4.73
CA ASP A 101 -9.57 -22.55 3.54
C ASP A 101 -9.40 -21.50 2.44
N SER A 102 -10.41 -20.63 2.26
CA SER A 102 -10.38 -19.56 1.26
C SER A 102 -9.53 -18.37 1.71
N LEU A 103 -9.45 -18.12 3.03
CA LEU A 103 -8.70 -17.01 3.60
C LEU A 103 -7.21 -17.33 3.80
N ARG A 104 -6.83 -18.61 3.93
CA ARG A 104 -5.46 -19.04 4.27
C ARG A 104 -4.35 -18.49 3.36
N PRO A 105 -4.54 -18.33 2.04
CA PRO A 105 -3.52 -17.71 1.18
C PRO A 105 -3.20 -16.25 1.54
N PHE A 106 -4.10 -15.57 2.25
CA PHE A 106 -3.99 -14.18 2.66
C PHE A 106 -3.63 -14.04 4.14
N ALA A 107 -3.25 -15.14 4.80
CA ALA A 107 -2.83 -15.12 6.19
C ALA A 107 -1.50 -14.36 6.32
N LEU A 108 -1.45 -13.38 7.22
CA LEU A 108 -0.24 -12.61 7.52
C LEU A 108 0.34 -13.05 8.86
N PRO A 109 1.67 -12.92 9.08
CA PRO A 109 2.26 -13.15 10.39
C PRO A 109 1.64 -12.27 11.48
N ALA A 110 1.93 -12.60 12.73
CA ALA A 110 1.64 -11.72 13.86
C ALA A 110 2.16 -10.30 13.59
N SER A 111 1.38 -9.30 13.97
CA SER A 111 1.73 -7.90 13.69
C SER A 111 3.06 -7.53 14.36
N GLN A 112 3.88 -6.77 13.62
CA GLN A 112 5.14 -6.21 14.11
C GLN A 112 5.02 -4.74 14.53
N VAL A 113 3.79 -4.24 14.68
CA VAL A 113 3.49 -2.86 15.04
C VAL A 113 2.95 -2.83 16.47
N ASP A 114 3.53 -1.98 17.30
CA ASP A 114 3.07 -1.79 18.68
C ASP A 114 1.83 -0.87 18.76
N LYS A 115 1.32 -0.68 19.97
CA LYS A 115 0.14 0.14 20.24
C LYS A 115 0.29 1.63 19.90
N ASP A 116 1.52 2.10 19.64
CA ASP A 116 1.82 3.49 19.31
C ASP A 116 2.07 3.66 17.80
N GLY A 117 1.85 2.60 17.02
CA GLY A 117 2.06 2.52 15.58
C GLY A 117 3.54 2.41 15.20
N MET A 118 4.40 1.95 16.11
CA MET A 118 5.83 1.82 15.87
C MET A 118 6.22 0.36 15.61
N LEU A 119 7.13 0.13 14.66
CA LEU A 119 7.65 -1.20 14.40
C LEU A 119 8.49 -1.69 15.58
N THR A 120 8.27 -2.95 15.97
CA THR A 120 9.00 -3.61 17.07
C THR A 120 10.33 -4.23 16.62
N ALA A 121 10.69 -4.09 15.35
CA ALA A 121 11.93 -4.62 14.79
C ALA A 121 13.15 -3.89 15.40
N PRO A 122 14.06 -4.58 16.11
CA PRO A 122 15.13 -3.94 16.89
C PRO A 122 16.15 -3.16 16.03
N GLU A 123 16.25 -3.46 14.74
CA GLU A 123 17.10 -2.75 13.80
C GLU A 123 16.54 -1.39 13.34
N ILE A 124 15.25 -1.11 13.62
CA ILE A 124 14.60 0.15 13.27
C ILE A 124 14.68 1.08 14.47
N ARG A 125 15.36 2.22 14.29
CA ARG A 125 15.51 3.22 15.35
C ARG A 125 14.26 4.07 15.44
N ASN A 126 13.67 4.14 16.63
CA ASN A 126 12.61 5.10 16.89
C ASN A 126 13.19 6.52 16.93
N ALA A 127 12.77 7.36 15.99
CA ALA A 127 13.06 8.79 15.94
C ALA A 127 11.77 9.58 15.68
N ARG A 128 10.68 9.17 16.34
CA ARG A 128 9.34 9.72 16.13
C ARG A 128 9.31 11.25 16.30
N VAL A 129 8.77 11.92 15.30
CA VAL A 129 8.48 13.36 15.25
C VAL A 129 6.97 13.52 15.07
N THR A 130 6.24 13.71 16.17
CA THR A 130 4.76 13.77 16.15
C THR A 130 4.19 14.89 15.28
N ALA A 131 4.99 15.91 14.94
CA ALA A 131 4.58 16.97 14.02
C ALA A 131 4.41 16.51 12.56
N LEU A 132 4.93 15.31 12.21
CA LEU A 132 4.74 14.66 10.90
C LEU A 132 3.41 13.90 10.80
N GLU A 133 2.72 13.69 11.92
CA GLU A 133 1.54 12.83 12.02
C GLU A 133 0.27 13.62 11.73
N HIS A 134 -0.26 13.45 10.51
CA HIS A 134 -1.38 14.22 9.98
C HIS A 134 -2.60 13.33 9.75
N GLY A 135 -3.53 13.28 10.70
CA GLY A 135 -4.75 12.48 10.56
C GLY A 135 -4.50 10.97 10.63
N ALA A 136 -5.56 10.17 10.47
CA ALA A 136 -5.48 8.71 10.63
C ALA A 136 -5.06 8.03 9.32
N LEU A 137 -4.16 7.05 9.43
CA LEU A 137 -3.84 6.07 8.39
C LEU A 137 -4.34 4.72 8.89
N THR A 138 -5.45 4.23 8.31
CA THR A 138 -6.17 3.07 8.86
C THR A 138 -5.85 1.74 8.17
N SER A 139 -5.51 1.79 6.88
CA SER A 139 -5.02 0.65 6.12
C SER A 139 -4.07 1.18 5.05
N PRO A 140 -2.75 1.14 5.26
CA PRO A 140 -1.80 1.46 4.21
C PRO A 140 -1.90 0.42 3.09
N GLU A 141 -2.13 0.90 1.87
CA GLU A 141 -2.29 0.07 0.66
C GLU A 141 -1.10 0.22 -0.29
N ALA A 142 -0.17 1.14 -0.01
CA ALA A 142 1.02 1.35 -0.83
C ALA A 142 2.24 1.88 -0.06
N ILE A 143 3.40 1.79 -0.70
CA ILE A 143 4.67 2.40 -0.25
C ILE A 143 5.16 3.36 -1.32
N VAL A 144 5.57 4.56 -0.92
CA VAL A 144 6.15 5.56 -1.83
C VAL A 144 7.61 5.80 -1.46
N MET A 145 8.49 5.63 -2.44
CA MET A 145 9.93 5.80 -2.30
C MET A 145 10.35 7.22 -2.68
N HIS A 146 11.13 7.85 -1.81
CA HIS A 146 11.58 9.24 -1.91
C HIS A 146 13.10 9.36 -1.72
N ARG A 147 13.67 10.45 -2.24
CA ARG A 147 14.98 10.95 -1.81
C ARG A 147 14.81 12.28 -1.09
N THR A 148 15.60 12.46 -0.04
CA THR A 148 15.50 13.62 0.88
C THR A 148 15.98 14.95 0.30
N GLU A 149 16.74 14.96 -0.80
CA GLU A 149 17.55 16.12 -1.23
C GLU A 149 18.59 16.58 -0.19
N SER A 150 18.87 15.74 0.81
CA SER A 150 19.83 15.98 1.88
C SER A 150 21.04 15.04 1.75
N SER A 151 22.16 15.45 2.36
CA SER A 151 23.39 14.65 2.42
C SER A 151 23.49 13.75 3.67
N THR A 152 22.67 13.97 4.69
CA THR A 152 22.69 13.19 5.95
C THR A 152 21.30 13.03 6.54
N ALA A 153 21.06 11.92 7.26
CA ALA A 153 19.80 11.75 7.99
C ALA A 153 19.63 12.80 9.09
N LYS A 154 20.73 13.23 9.73
CA LYS A 154 20.68 14.29 10.75
C LYS A 154 20.07 15.57 10.20
N SER A 155 20.51 16.02 9.02
CA SER A 155 19.96 17.24 8.41
C SER A 155 18.47 17.10 8.08
N THR A 156 18.03 15.92 7.63
CA THR A 156 16.61 15.64 7.39
C THR A 156 15.80 15.68 8.69
N LEU A 157 16.28 15.01 9.74
CA LEU A 157 15.65 14.98 11.07
C LEU A 157 15.62 16.36 11.72
N ASP A 158 16.68 17.15 11.62
CA ASP A 158 16.71 18.53 12.10
C ASP A 158 15.64 19.37 11.38
N GLY A 159 15.45 19.15 10.07
CA GLY A 159 14.41 19.79 9.26
C GLY A 159 13.00 19.43 9.74
N TYR A 160 12.73 18.15 10.01
CA TYR A 160 11.45 17.72 10.59
C TYR A 160 11.19 18.32 11.98
N ASN A 161 12.25 18.58 12.76
CA ASN A 161 12.15 19.12 14.11
C ASN A 161 12.18 20.66 14.18
N ALA A 162 12.31 21.37 13.04
CA ALA A 162 12.39 22.82 12.99
C ALA A 162 11.07 23.54 13.38
N GLY A 163 10.00 22.79 13.64
CA GLY A 163 8.68 23.29 14.07
C GLY A 163 7.69 23.45 12.92
N GLY A 164 6.42 23.69 13.27
CA GLY A 164 5.31 23.80 12.31
C GLY A 164 4.61 22.46 12.03
N GLN A 165 3.97 22.36 10.86
CA GLN A 165 3.40 21.12 10.31
C GLN A 165 4.25 20.69 9.10
N PRO A 166 5.45 20.12 9.32
CA PRO A 166 6.35 19.77 8.24
C PRO A 166 5.78 18.65 7.36
N ALA A 167 6.15 18.71 6.08
CA ALA A 167 6.11 17.56 5.19
C ALA A 167 7.26 16.61 5.56
N GLY A 168 7.05 15.32 5.35
CA GLY A 168 8.03 14.27 5.62
C GLY A 168 7.41 12.89 5.58
N ALA A 169 8.24 11.87 5.82
CA ALA A 169 7.90 10.47 5.62
C ALA A 169 7.77 9.69 6.94
N HIS A 170 7.29 8.44 6.85
CA HIS A 170 7.19 7.54 8.01
C HIS A 170 8.54 6.94 8.36
N PHE A 171 9.40 6.75 7.36
CA PHE A 171 10.74 6.21 7.52
C PHE A 171 11.79 7.08 6.83
N LEU A 172 12.99 7.08 7.40
CA LEU A 172 14.19 7.69 6.86
C LEU A 172 15.34 6.68 6.88
N ILE A 173 16.06 6.52 5.77
CA ILE A 173 17.22 5.63 5.65
C ILE A 173 18.47 6.43 5.35
N ASP A 174 19.44 6.41 6.27
CA ASP A 174 20.73 7.11 6.11
C ASP A 174 21.66 6.38 5.12
N LYS A 175 22.77 7.04 4.73
CA LYS A 175 23.75 6.49 3.78
C LYS A 175 24.38 5.16 4.25
N ASP A 176 24.48 4.96 5.56
CA ASP A 176 25.02 3.73 6.17
C ASP A 176 23.96 2.61 6.32
N GLY A 177 22.74 2.82 5.83
CA GLY A 177 21.63 1.87 5.95
C GLY A 177 20.89 1.95 7.28
N THR A 178 21.24 2.85 8.21
CA THR A 178 20.44 3.02 9.43
C THR A 178 19.01 3.43 9.07
N ILE A 179 18.04 2.65 9.55
CA ILE A 179 16.61 2.91 9.38
C ILE A 179 16.09 3.65 10.63
N TYR A 180 15.45 4.78 10.41
CA TYR A 180 14.70 5.53 11.41
C TYR A 180 13.21 5.46 11.09
N GLN A 181 12.38 5.16 12.08
CA GLN A 181 10.94 5.42 12.00
C GLN A 181 10.66 6.79 12.61
N THR A 182 10.11 7.69 11.80
CA THR A 182 9.90 9.10 12.11
C THR A 182 8.44 9.45 12.38
N ALA A 183 7.49 8.59 12.02
CA ALA A 183 6.08 8.75 12.35
C ALA A 183 5.43 7.40 12.67
N SER A 184 4.38 7.44 13.48
CA SER A 184 3.48 6.31 13.70
C SER A 184 2.81 5.86 12.41
N LEU A 185 2.67 4.54 12.24
CA LEU A 185 1.95 3.93 11.11
C LEU A 185 0.43 4.04 11.22
N ASP A 186 -0.10 4.52 12.36
CA ASP A 186 -1.51 4.83 12.55
C ASP A 186 -1.86 6.24 12.02
N HIS A 187 -0.84 6.98 11.60
CA HIS A 187 -0.95 8.35 11.15
C HIS A 187 -0.36 8.52 9.76
N GLN A 188 -1.12 9.20 8.93
CA GLN A 188 -0.70 9.62 7.60
C GLN A 188 0.40 10.66 7.75
N THR A 189 1.40 10.69 6.87
CA THR A 189 2.34 11.82 6.75
C THR A 189 2.09 12.60 5.46
N TRP A 190 2.57 13.84 5.38
CA TRP A 190 2.49 14.62 4.15
C TRP A 190 3.74 14.41 3.31
N HIS A 191 3.79 13.31 2.53
CA HIS A 191 4.96 12.95 1.72
C HIS A 191 4.71 12.95 0.19
N VAL A 192 3.48 12.71 -0.27
CA VAL A 192 3.14 12.61 -1.70
C VAL A 192 2.78 13.98 -2.31
N GLY A 193 1.87 14.70 -1.66
CA GLY A 193 1.28 15.90 -2.24
C GLY A 193 0.23 15.58 -3.31
N LYS A 194 0.18 16.36 -4.40
CA LYS A 194 -0.82 16.19 -5.47
C LYS A 194 -0.46 15.01 -6.35
N ILE A 195 -1.37 14.09 -6.56
CA ILE A 195 -1.17 12.95 -7.46
C ILE A 195 -1.42 13.34 -8.93
N ARG A 196 -0.73 12.64 -9.83
CA ARG A 196 -0.98 12.60 -11.27
C ARG A 196 -2.18 11.70 -11.56
N SER A 197 -2.68 11.75 -12.80
CA SER A 197 -3.70 10.80 -13.24
C SER A 197 -3.09 9.46 -13.58
N ARG A 198 -3.48 8.40 -12.85
CA ARG A 198 -2.98 7.05 -13.12
C ARG A 198 -3.35 6.61 -14.53
N GLY A 199 -4.62 6.79 -14.89
CA GLY A 199 -5.12 6.40 -16.20
C GLY A 199 -4.41 7.13 -17.35
N ALA A 200 -4.06 8.41 -17.17
CA ALA A 200 -3.33 9.16 -18.19
C ALA A 200 -1.88 8.69 -18.34
N GLU A 201 -1.18 8.45 -17.23
CA GLU A 201 0.22 8.01 -17.21
C GLU A 201 0.36 6.56 -17.72
N GLU A 202 -0.61 5.69 -17.43
CA GLU A 202 -0.63 4.29 -17.87
C GLU A 202 -1.32 4.07 -19.23
N GLY A 203 -1.95 5.10 -19.81
CA GLY A 203 -2.68 4.98 -21.08
C GLY A 203 -3.98 4.18 -21.00
N THR A 204 -4.60 4.13 -19.81
CA THR A 204 -5.77 3.32 -19.49
C THR A 204 -7.05 4.14 -19.25
N LEU A 205 -7.03 5.45 -19.55
CA LEU A 205 -8.23 6.31 -19.43
C LEU A 205 -9.45 5.71 -20.15
N ILE A 206 -10.59 5.76 -19.49
CA ILE A 206 -11.91 5.51 -20.07
C ILE A 206 -12.44 6.77 -20.79
N GLU A 207 -13.45 6.62 -21.66
CA GLU A 207 -13.97 7.75 -22.47
C GLU A 207 -14.44 8.99 -21.68
N PRO A 208 -15.16 8.84 -20.55
CA PRO A 208 -15.49 9.98 -19.70
C PRO A 208 -14.26 10.74 -19.23
N ASP A 209 -13.23 10.03 -18.75
CA ASP A 209 -12.01 10.65 -18.27
C ASP A 209 -11.18 11.24 -19.41
N LYS A 210 -11.09 10.59 -20.59
CA LYS A 210 -10.45 11.18 -21.77
C LYS A 210 -11.06 12.54 -22.13
N THR A 211 -12.38 12.62 -22.15
CA THR A 211 -13.11 13.85 -22.44
C THR A 211 -12.81 14.92 -21.39
N TRP A 212 -12.87 14.54 -20.11
CA TRP A 212 -12.58 15.44 -19.01
C TRP A 212 -11.14 15.98 -19.05
N HIS A 213 -10.16 15.11 -19.32
CA HIS A 213 -8.75 15.48 -19.45
C HIS A 213 -8.51 16.44 -20.62
N ALA A 214 -9.12 16.18 -21.77
CA ALA A 214 -9.01 17.05 -22.95
C ALA A 214 -9.57 18.46 -22.69
N GLN A 215 -10.67 18.57 -21.92
CA GLN A 215 -11.26 19.86 -21.55
C GLN A 215 -10.47 20.57 -20.44
N THR A 216 -9.93 19.82 -19.48
CA THR A 216 -9.26 20.38 -18.31
C THR A 216 -7.84 20.85 -18.63
N GLY A 217 -7.12 20.11 -19.46
CA GLY A 217 -5.70 20.32 -19.72
C GLY A 217 -4.82 20.09 -18.50
N PHE A 218 -3.59 20.63 -18.51
CA PHE A 218 -2.66 20.51 -17.40
C PHE A 218 -3.04 21.42 -16.23
N LYS A 219 -3.84 20.90 -15.30
CA LYS A 219 -4.25 21.58 -14.05
C LYS A 219 -4.07 20.64 -12.85
N PRO A 220 -2.86 20.57 -12.25
CA PRO A 220 -2.54 19.62 -11.18
C PRO A 220 -3.54 19.54 -10.03
N THR A 221 -4.07 20.67 -9.56
CA THR A 221 -5.09 20.67 -8.50
C THR A 221 -6.39 20.01 -8.95
N ALA A 222 -6.87 20.32 -10.16
CA ALA A 222 -8.10 19.74 -10.70
C ALA A 222 -7.93 18.25 -10.98
N ILE A 223 -6.78 17.85 -11.54
CA ILE A 223 -6.42 16.44 -11.78
C ILE A 223 -6.40 15.69 -10.45
N ASN A 224 -5.70 16.21 -9.44
CA ASN A 224 -5.68 15.60 -8.12
C ASN A 224 -7.09 15.45 -7.52
N SER A 225 -7.93 16.48 -7.59
CA SER A 225 -9.31 16.39 -7.08
C SER A 225 -10.15 15.36 -7.83
N HIS A 226 -9.97 15.22 -9.14
CA HIS A 226 -10.64 14.22 -9.97
C HIS A 226 -10.20 12.80 -9.60
N GLU A 227 -8.88 12.56 -9.51
CA GLU A 227 -8.35 11.25 -9.15
C GLU A 227 -8.79 10.81 -7.75
N ASN A 228 -8.79 11.74 -6.77
CA ASN A 228 -9.17 11.44 -5.39
C ASN A 228 -10.66 11.13 -5.19
N ALA A 229 -11.50 11.24 -6.22
CA ALA A 229 -12.86 10.70 -6.15
C ALA A 229 -12.89 9.17 -6.27
N ASN A 230 -11.82 8.57 -6.81
CA ASN A 230 -11.64 7.13 -6.85
C ASN A 230 -10.79 6.64 -5.66
N PRO A 231 -11.04 5.42 -5.15
CA PRO A 231 -10.15 4.74 -4.22
C PRO A 231 -8.89 4.22 -4.94
N TYR A 232 -7.85 3.89 -4.18
CA TYR A 232 -6.81 2.98 -4.65
C TYR A 232 -7.43 1.59 -4.93
N PRO A 233 -6.94 0.82 -5.91
CA PRO A 233 -5.86 1.09 -6.84
C PRO A 233 -6.32 1.77 -8.15
N ILE A 234 -7.55 2.27 -8.24
CA ILE A 234 -8.03 2.93 -9.47
C ILE A 234 -7.22 4.21 -9.75
N ARG A 235 -6.86 4.95 -8.71
CA ARG A 235 -5.88 6.04 -8.76
C ARG A 235 -4.52 5.61 -8.19
N TYR A 236 -3.51 6.46 -8.36
CA TYR A 236 -2.26 6.33 -7.60
C TYR A 236 -2.51 6.55 -6.10
N PRO A 237 -1.65 5.97 -5.23
CA PRO A 237 -1.74 6.20 -3.80
C PRO A 237 -1.40 7.66 -3.45
N ASN A 238 -1.91 8.11 -2.31
CA ASN A 238 -1.71 9.44 -1.75
C ASN A 238 -1.31 9.33 -0.25
N ASN A 239 -1.28 10.44 0.45
CA ASN A 239 -0.92 10.47 1.88
C ASN A 239 -1.81 9.59 2.78
N SER A 240 -3.09 9.39 2.43
CA SER A 240 -4.09 8.71 3.28
C SER A 240 -4.10 7.18 3.17
N ASP A 241 -3.37 6.63 2.21
CA ASP A 241 -3.31 5.19 1.93
C ASP A 241 -1.89 4.70 1.65
N SER A 242 -0.86 5.49 1.95
CA SER A 242 0.52 5.07 1.72
C SER A 242 1.51 5.42 2.82
N ILE A 243 2.57 4.62 2.85
CA ILE A 243 3.74 4.79 3.70
C ILE A 243 4.85 5.41 2.87
N GLY A 244 5.25 6.62 3.21
CA GLY A 244 6.47 7.24 2.69
C GLY A 244 7.75 6.66 3.30
N ILE A 245 8.74 6.35 2.45
CA ILE A 245 10.12 6.03 2.83
C ILE A 245 11.06 7.03 2.16
N GLU A 246 11.74 7.85 2.95
CA GLU A 246 12.78 8.76 2.49
C GLU A 246 14.18 8.14 2.60
N VAL A 247 14.97 8.25 1.54
CA VAL A 247 16.34 7.76 1.46
C VAL A 247 17.28 8.95 1.32
N VAL A 248 18.33 9.00 2.16
CA VAL A 248 19.32 10.10 2.11
C VAL A 248 20.03 10.11 0.75
N GLY A 249 19.93 11.24 0.05
CA GLY A 249 20.42 11.39 -1.32
C GLY A 249 20.18 12.79 -1.85
N ALA A 250 21.24 13.41 -2.34
CA ALA A 250 21.20 14.76 -2.90
C ALA A 250 20.85 14.75 -4.38
N TYR A 251 20.31 15.87 -4.87
CA TYR A 251 20.13 16.13 -6.30
C TYR A 251 21.25 17.03 -6.81
N ASN A 252 21.88 16.63 -7.91
CA ASN A 252 22.87 17.45 -8.60
C ASN A 252 22.18 18.23 -9.72
N ALA A 253 22.01 19.54 -9.54
CA ALA A 253 21.34 20.41 -10.50
C ALA A 253 22.09 20.55 -11.85
N THR A 254 23.41 20.32 -11.88
CA THR A 254 24.24 20.40 -13.09
C THR A 254 24.04 19.17 -13.97
N THR A 255 24.15 17.98 -13.39
CA THR A 255 23.98 16.72 -14.13
C THR A 255 22.52 16.30 -14.25
N LYS A 256 21.62 16.92 -13.47
CA LYS A 256 20.21 16.57 -13.33
C LYS A 256 20.01 15.12 -12.89
N THR A 257 20.83 14.69 -11.93
CA THR A 257 20.81 13.33 -11.40
C THR A 257 20.73 13.34 -9.90
N TRP A 258 20.06 12.32 -9.36
CA TRP A 258 20.08 12.00 -7.95
C TRP A 258 21.26 11.09 -7.61
N ASP A 259 21.71 11.15 -6.36
CA ASP A 259 22.62 10.14 -5.82
C ASP A 259 22.05 8.72 -6.03
N ALA A 260 22.90 7.80 -6.52
CA ALA A 260 22.58 6.38 -6.47
C ALA A 260 22.50 5.90 -5.00
N PRO A 261 21.59 4.96 -4.66
CA PRO A 261 21.57 4.38 -3.33
C PRO A 261 22.86 3.61 -3.06
N THR A 262 23.35 3.65 -1.82
CA THR A 262 24.47 2.80 -1.38
C THR A 262 24.02 1.33 -1.29
N ALA A 263 24.98 0.41 -1.14
CA ALA A 263 24.67 -1.00 -0.94
C ALA A 263 23.91 -1.22 0.38
N GLU A 264 24.29 -0.48 1.42
CA GLU A 264 23.68 -0.50 2.74
C GLU A 264 22.25 0.07 2.71
N GLN A 265 22.03 1.16 1.98
CA GLN A 265 20.69 1.70 1.73
C GLN A 265 19.83 0.67 0.99
N THR A 266 20.36 0.07 -0.08
CA THR A 266 19.63 -0.95 -0.86
C THR A 266 19.21 -2.12 0.02
N ALA A 267 20.14 -2.67 0.81
CA ALA A 267 19.84 -3.76 1.73
C ALA A 267 18.76 -3.39 2.76
N SER A 268 18.80 -2.15 3.26
CA SER A 268 17.87 -1.64 4.27
C SER A 268 16.49 -1.35 3.70
N ILE A 269 16.42 -0.83 2.47
CA ILE A 269 15.17 -0.65 1.71
C ILE A 269 14.50 -2.01 1.52
N HIS A 270 15.22 -3.02 1.02
CA HIS A 270 14.66 -4.36 0.82
C HIS A 270 14.16 -4.99 2.12
N ARG A 271 14.89 -4.83 3.22
CA ARG A 271 14.45 -5.31 4.54
C ARG A 271 13.18 -4.60 4.99
N LEU A 272 13.15 -3.28 4.97
CA LEU A 272 12.02 -2.49 5.43
C LEU A 272 10.77 -2.75 4.58
N VAL A 273 10.90 -2.74 3.26
CA VAL A 273 9.79 -3.06 2.34
C VAL A 273 9.27 -4.47 2.62
N GLY A 274 10.14 -5.46 2.82
CA GLY A 274 9.71 -6.83 3.16
C GLY A 274 8.94 -6.92 4.49
N VAL A 275 9.34 -6.17 5.51
CA VAL A 275 8.60 -6.06 6.79
C VAL A 275 7.21 -5.45 6.56
N LEU A 276 7.14 -4.36 5.79
CA LEU A 276 5.87 -3.66 5.51
C LEU A 276 4.93 -4.51 4.63
N GLN A 277 5.47 -5.22 3.65
CA GLN A 277 4.74 -6.18 2.83
C GLN A 277 4.12 -7.30 3.69
N GLN A 278 4.87 -7.87 4.63
CA GLN A 278 4.34 -8.89 5.55
C GLN A 278 3.33 -8.33 6.55
N GLN A 279 3.51 -7.08 7.00
CA GLN A 279 2.61 -6.43 7.95
C GLN A 279 1.25 -6.10 7.33
N TYR A 280 1.26 -5.62 6.08
CA TYR A 280 0.09 -5.05 5.40
C TYR A 280 -0.43 -5.88 4.21
N GLY A 281 0.22 -7.00 3.87
CA GLY A 281 -0.19 -7.85 2.75
C GLY A 281 0.08 -7.23 1.38
N LEU A 282 1.06 -6.32 1.29
CA LEU A 282 1.46 -5.64 0.05
C LEU A 282 2.38 -6.52 -0.79
N ASP A 283 2.45 -6.26 -2.08
CA ASP A 283 3.48 -6.83 -2.95
C ASP A 283 4.25 -5.76 -3.75
N ASN A 284 4.93 -6.15 -4.82
CA ASN A 284 5.74 -5.24 -5.63
C ASN A 284 4.91 -4.26 -6.47
N HIS A 285 3.63 -4.54 -6.73
CA HIS A 285 2.74 -3.61 -7.45
C HIS A 285 2.38 -2.38 -6.61
N ASP A 286 2.47 -2.51 -5.28
CA ASP A 286 2.13 -1.47 -4.30
C ASP A 286 3.30 -0.51 -4.01
N ILE A 287 4.45 -0.69 -4.67
CA ILE A 287 5.66 0.10 -4.43
C ILE A 287 5.85 1.12 -5.54
N TYR A 288 5.73 2.40 -5.20
CA TYR A 288 5.74 3.51 -6.13
C TYR A 288 6.96 4.40 -5.98
N LYS A 289 7.37 4.99 -7.12
CA LYS A 289 8.37 6.06 -7.16
C LYS A 289 7.65 7.40 -7.11
N HIS A 290 8.11 8.30 -6.26
CA HIS A 290 7.41 9.57 -6.03
C HIS A 290 7.21 10.41 -7.31
N ASP A 291 8.22 10.46 -8.17
CA ASP A 291 8.21 11.22 -9.43
C ASP A 291 7.32 10.59 -10.52
N THR A 292 6.96 9.32 -10.37
CA THR A 292 5.99 8.65 -11.25
C THR A 292 4.55 8.98 -10.88
N ILE A 293 4.25 9.10 -9.58
CA ILE A 293 2.88 9.31 -9.10
C ILE A 293 2.54 10.78 -8.82
N SER A 294 3.54 11.65 -8.66
CA SER A 294 3.37 13.06 -8.32
C SER A 294 4.27 13.98 -9.17
N TYR A 295 4.07 15.28 -9.05
CA TYR A 295 4.77 16.33 -9.80
C TYR A 295 6.10 16.69 -9.12
N LYS A 296 7.05 15.75 -9.18
CA LYS A 296 8.35 15.86 -8.51
C LYS A 296 9.51 15.84 -9.50
N THR A 297 10.71 16.15 -8.99
CA THR A 297 11.93 16.13 -9.80
C THR A 297 12.17 14.72 -10.32
N ALA A 298 12.31 14.59 -11.65
CA ALA A 298 12.48 13.30 -12.30
C ALA A 298 13.65 12.51 -11.67
N GLY A 299 13.42 11.21 -11.44
CA GLY A 299 14.37 10.30 -10.82
C GLY A 299 14.38 10.29 -9.29
N GLU A 300 13.52 11.06 -8.60
CA GLU A 300 13.51 11.14 -7.13
C GLU A 300 13.37 9.76 -6.47
N GLY A 301 12.41 8.95 -6.92
CA GLY A 301 12.21 7.60 -6.41
C GLY A 301 12.97 6.52 -7.20
N ASP A 302 13.64 6.88 -8.29
CA ASP A 302 14.17 5.91 -9.24
C ASP A 302 15.38 5.14 -8.71
N GLY A 303 15.42 3.84 -9.03
CA GLY A 303 16.48 2.92 -8.61
C GLY A 303 16.55 2.61 -7.11
N LEU A 304 15.63 3.14 -6.27
CA LEU A 304 15.66 2.88 -4.82
C LEU A 304 15.20 1.46 -4.45
N TYR A 305 14.13 0.96 -5.07
CA TYR A 305 13.64 -0.40 -4.87
C TYR A 305 13.56 -1.13 -6.21
N VAL A 306 14.19 -2.30 -6.30
CA VAL A 306 14.18 -3.16 -7.49
C VAL A 306 13.80 -4.58 -7.09
N PRO A 307 12.57 -5.05 -7.39
CA PRO A 307 12.12 -6.39 -7.04
C PRO A 307 13.13 -7.49 -7.43
N GLY A 308 13.41 -8.42 -6.53
CA GLY A 308 14.30 -9.56 -6.81
C GLY A 308 15.80 -9.24 -6.85
N ALA A 309 16.21 -7.98 -6.67
CA ALA A 309 17.60 -7.66 -6.34
C ALA A 309 17.85 -8.14 -4.91
N ALA A 310 18.49 -9.30 -4.75
CA ALA A 310 18.93 -9.76 -3.43
C ALA A 310 19.76 -8.66 -2.77
N ALA A 311 19.56 -8.44 -1.46
CA ALA A 311 20.46 -7.62 -0.65
C ALA A 311 21.88 -8.17 -0.85
N ALA A 312 22.69 -7.48 -1.66
CA ALA A 312 24.07 -7.83 -1.91
C ALA A 312 24.90 -7.49 -0.65
N GLY A 313 24.69 -8.28 0.40
CA GLY A 313 25.39 -8.23 1.67
C GLY A 313 25.72 -9.66 2.06
N GLY A 314 26.61 -10.28 1.29
CA GLY A 314 27.17 -11.58 1.64
C GLY A 314 27.83 -11.48 3.01
N VAL A 315 27.44 -12.38 3.92
CA VAL A 315 28.22 -12.66 5.12
C VAL A 315 29.60 -13.11 4.65
N GLN A 316 30.58 -12.22 4.74
CA GLN A 316 31.97 -12.59 4.54
C GLN A 316 32.35 -13.51 5.69
N GLN A 317 32.46 -14.82 5.41
CA GLN A 317 32.99 -15.78 6.36
C GLN A 317 34.37 -15.31 6.81
N PRO A 318 34.69 -15.33 8.12
CA PRO A 318 36.04 -15.04 8.56
C PRO A 318 37.00 -16.07 7.95
N ALA A 319 38.06 -15.59 7.33
CA ALA A 319 39.15 -16.44 6.87
C ALA A 319 39.66 -17.26 8.06
N GLY A 320 39.52 -18.59 7.95
CA GLY A 320 40.07 -19.51 8.94
C GLY A 320 41.59 -19.35 9.05
N PRO A 321 42.18 -19.68 10.21
CA PRO A 321 43.59 -19.44 10.46
C PRO A 321 44.45 -20.31 9.54
N THR A 322 45.39 -19.66 8.86
CA THR A 322 46.47 -20.30 8.11
C THR A 322 47.30 -21.16 9.05
N ARG A 323 47.50 -22.42 8.68
CA ARG A 323 48.43 -23.35 9.33
C ARG A 323 49.74 -23.40 8.56
#